data_AF-A0A6A4L5L9-F1
#
_entry.id   AF-A0A6A4L5L9-F1
#
_cell.length_a   1.000
_cell.length_b   1.000
_cell.length_c   1.000
_cell.angle_alpha   90.00
_cell.angle_beta   90.00
_cell.angle_gamma   90.00
#
_symmetry.space_group_name_H-M   'P 1'
#
loop_
_entity.id
_entity.type
_entity.pdbx_description
1 polymer ?
#
loop_
_entity_poly.entity_id
_entity_poly.type
_entity_poly.pdbx_seq_one_letter_code
_entity_poly.pdbx_strand_id
1 'polypeptide(L)'
;MEAADRSSKASAIILHTFEALEQDLLNALASIFPFVYSIGPLQLLLNHISKNDESESIGYNLWKEESECLKWLDSKEPESVIYVNFGSIASVTSKQLEELGWGLVNSHHHFLWIIRPDLVGLEIGGDANRDEVEKVVRELMGGEKGKKMKSKAMEWRGLAEKATCSYGSSTLNLNLLVKKLLDPMGG
;
A
#
# COMPACT_ATOMS: atom_id res chain seq x y z
N MET A 1 -4.61 20.69 -1.59
CA MET A 1 -4.99 21.90 -0.83
C MET A 1 -6.50 22.15 -0.90
N GLU A 2 -7.14 22.12 -2.09
CA GLU A 2 -8.61 22.25 -2.22
C GLU A 2 -9.44 21.24 -1.40
N ALA A 3 -8.99 19.98 -1.28
CA ALA A 3 -9.71 18.97 -0.49
C ALA A 3 -9.75 19.30 1.01
N ALA A 4 -8.72 19.96 1.54
CA ALA A 4 -8.66 20.39 2.93
C ALA A 4 -9.61 21.57 3.19
N ASP A 5 -9.69 22.53 2.27
CA ASP A 5 -10.60 23.69 2.42
C ASP A 5 -12.08 23.27 2.38
N ARG A 6 -12.41 22.24 1.58
CA ARG A 6 -13.77 21.68 1.51
C ARG A 6 -14.12 20.70 2.63
N SER A 7 -13.12 20.19 3.36
CA SER A 7 -13.33 19.22 4.45
C SER A 7 -14.22 19.77 5.57
N SER A 8 -14.17 21.09 5.83
CA SER A 8 -15.03 21.80 6.79
C SER A 8 -16.54 21.68 6.48
N LYS A 9 -16.90 21.37 5.22
CA LYS A 9 -18.28 21.19 4.75
C LYS A 9 -18.68 19.72 4.65
N ALA A 10 -17.77 18.78 4.92
CA ALA A 10 -18.05 17.36 4.80
C ALA A 10 -18.79 16.83 6.04
N SER A 11 -19.81 16.00 5.84
CA SER A 11 -20.58 15.38 6.92
C SER A 11 -19.82 14.26 7.67
N ALA A 12 -18.74 13.78 7.06
CA ALA A 12 -17.80 12.81 7.63
C ALA A 12 -16.48 12.83 6.85
N ILE A 13 -15.39 12.48 7.53
CA ILE A 13 -14.09 12.23 6.92
C ILE A 13 -13.80 10.73 7.02
N ILE A 14 -13.47 10.12 5.87
CA ILE A 14 -13.09 8.71 5.79
C ILE A 14 -11.60 8.67 5.47
N LEU A 15 -10.83 7.99 6.31
CA LEU A 15 -9.37 7.88 6.17
C LEU A 15 -8.99 6.43 5.95
N HIS A 16 -8.12 6.20 4.97
CA HIS A 16 -7.55 4.89 4.68
C HIS A 16 -6.33 4.62 5.56
N THR A 17 -6.55 4.65 6.87
CA THR A 17 -5.56 4.39 7.92
C THR A 17 -6.23 3.63 9.08
N PHE A 18 -5.50 3.30 10.12
CA PHE A 18 -6.03 2.66 11.32
C PHE A 18 -5.37 3.22 12.59
N GLU A 19 -6.06 3.06 13.71
CA GLU A 19 -5.71 3.71 14.98
C GLU A 19 -4.28 3.45 15.43
N ALA A 20 -3.84 2.20 15.39
CA ALA A 20 -2.50 1.83 15.84
C ALA A 20 -1.37 2.36 14.93
N LEU A 21 -1.69 2.84 13.72
CA LEU A 21 -0.70 3.44 12.81
C LEU A 21 -0.54 4.95 13.02
N GLU A 22 -1.65 5.67 13.22
CA GLU A 22 -1.67 7.14 13.20
C GLU A 22 -2.58 7.74 14.29
N GLN A 23 -2.47 7.26 15.53
CA GLN A 23 -3.33 7.69 16.63
C GLN A 23 -3.32 9.21 16.84
N ASP A 24 -2.15 9.85 16.83
CA ASP A 24 -2.03 11.29 17.04
C ASP A 24 -2.74 12.10 15.93
N LEU A 25 -2.62 11.65 14.68
CA LEU A 25 -3.34 12.25 13.55
C LEU A 25 -4.84 12.14 13.72
N LEU A 26 -5.33 10.95 14.10
CA LEU A 26 -6.76 10.72 14.30
C LEU A 26 -7.33 11.55 15.45
N ASN A 27 -6.58 11.69 16.55
CA ASN A 27 -6.96 12.53 17.69
C ASN A 27 -7.03 14.02 17.29
N ALA A 28 -6.04 14.50 16.53
CA ALA A 28 -6.04 15.86 16.02
C ALA A 28 -7.23 16.12 15.09
N LEU A 29 -7.53 15.20 14.18
CA LEU A 29 -8.67 15.32 13.26
C LEU A 29 -10.01 15.22 13.98
N ALA A 30 -10.17 14.32 14.96
CA ALA A 30 -11.38 14.21 15.76
C ALA A 30 -11.67 15.47 16.60
N SER A 31 -10.63 16.26 16.90
CA SER A 31 -10.79 17.55 17.59
C SER A 31 -11.34 18.65 16.66
N ILE A 32 -11.20 18.49 15.35
CA ILE A 32 -11.61 19.47 14.33
C ILE A 32 -12.92 19.05 13.67
N PHE A 33 -13.13 17.75 13.47
CA PHE A 33 -14.24 17.19 12.73
C PHE A 33 -15.07 16.25 13.60
N PRO A 34 -16.41 16.40 13.61
CA PRO A 34 -17.27 15.61 14.49
C PRO A 34 -17.33 14.11 14.13
N PHE A 35 -17.00 13.76 12.88
CA PHE A 35 -17.08 12.38 12.40
C PHE A 35 -15.87 12.02 11.54
N VAL A 36 -14.94 11.27 12.13
CA VAL A 36 -13.74 10.76 11.47
C VAL A 36 -13.75 9.24 11.57
N TYR A 37 -13.70 8.55 10.43
CA TYR A 37 -13.71 7.10 10.35
C TYR A 37 -12.41 6.61 9.71
N SER A 38 -11.57 5.93 10.50
CA SER A 38 -10.39 5.24 9.98
C SER A 38 -10.79 3.81 9.58
N ILE A 39 -10.79 3.51 8.28
CA ILE A 39 -11.29 2.23 7.73
C ILE A 39 -10.19 1.44 7.01
N GLY A 40 -8.94 1.60 7.44
CA GLY A 40 -7.78 0.95 6.82
C GLY A 40 -7.30 -0.31 7.54
N PRO A 41 -6.45 -1.12 6.89
CA PRO A 41 -6.32 -1.18 5.43
C PRO A 41 -7.54 -1.85 4.79
N LEU A 42 -8.16 -1.15 3.84
CA LEU A 42 -9.37 -1.59 3.13
C LEU A 42 -9.25 -3.02 2.57
N GLN A 43 -8.09 -3.38 1.98
CA GLN A 43 -7.88 -4.73 1.43
C GLN A 43 -8.11 -5.85 2.47
N LEU A 44 -7.66 -5.66 3.71
CA LEU A 44 -7.87 -6.68 4.74
C LEU A 44 -9.34 -6.72 5.19
N LEU A 45 -10.02 -5.57 5.27
CA LEU A 45 -11.46 -5.54 5.57
C LEU A 45 -12.26 -6.31 4.51
N LEU A 46 -11.94 -6.12 3.24
CA LEU A 46 -12.64 -6.76 2.13
C LEU A 46 -12.45 -8.28 2.12
N ASN A 47 -11.28 -8.78 2.53
CA ASN A 47 -11.04 -10.22 2.67
C ASN A 47 -12.00 -10.88 3.69
N HIS A 48 -12.59 -10.10 4.60
CA HIS A 48 -13.57 -10.57 5.58
C HIS A 48 -15.03 -10.43 5.12
N ILE A 49 -15.29 -9.64 4.07
CA ILE A 49 -16.64 -9.54 3.48
C ILE A 49 -16.82 -10.77 2.58
N SER A 50 -17.75 -11.63 2.99
CA SER A 50 -17.89 -13.00 2.50
C SER A 50 -17.92 -13.12 0.97
N LYS A 51 -17.20 -14.12 0.43
CA LYS A 51 -17.36 -14.63 -0.97
C LYS A 51 -18.68 -15.39 -1.18
N ASN A 52 -19.71 -15.12 -0.37
CA ASN A 52 -20.95 -15.91 -0.35
C ASN A 52 -21.95 -15.52 -1.44
N ASP A 53 -21.67 -14.47 -2.21
CA ASP A 53 -22.39 -14.19 -3.45
C ASP A 53 -21.46 -14.49 -4.62
N GLU A 54 -21.92 -15.33 -5.54
CA GLU A 54 -21.30 -15.60 -6.86
C GLU A 54 -21.22 -14.36 -7.78
N SER A 55 -21.46 -13.16 -7.23
CA SER A 55 -21.09 -11.92 -7.88
C SER A 55 -19.57 -11.87 -7.95
N GLU A 56 -19.04 -11.79 -9.17
CA GLU A 56 -17.66 -11.46 -9.47
C GLU A 56 -17.11 -10.53 -8.38
N SER A 57 -16.10 -10.99 -7.64
CA SER A 57 -15.41 -10.13 -6.69
C SER A 57 -15.16 -8.82 -7.40
N ILE A 58 -15.60 -7.69 -6.83
CA ILE A 58 -15.24 -6.37 -7.37
C ILE A 58 -13.72 -6.28 -7.23
N GLY A 59 -13.02 -6.76 -8.25
CA GLY A 59 -11.58 -6.75 -8.32
C GLY A 59 -11.17 -5.30 -8.48
N TYR A 60 -10.10 -4.91 -7.79
CA TYR A 60 -9.52 -3.56 -7.91
C TYR A 60 -8.75 -3.36 -9.21
N ASN A 61 -8.63 -4.42 -10.02
CA ASN A 61 -7.86 -4.43 -11.23
C ASN A 61 -8.73 -4.01 -12.41
N LEU A 62 -8.36 -2.89 -13.03
CA LEU A 62 -8.94 -2.42 -14.30
C LEU A 62 -8.50 -3.29 -15.50
N TRP A 63 -7.60 -4.26 -15.27
CA TRP A 63 -6.96 -5.07 -16.29
C TRP A 63 -7.04 -6.55 -15.92
N LYS A 64 -7.05 -7.40 -16.95
CA LYS A 64 -6.95 -8.85 -16.77
C LYS A 64 -5.61 -9.18 -16.11
N GLU A 65 -5.67 -9.92 -15.02
CA GLU A 65 -4.47 -10.35 -14.31
C GLU A 65 -3.64 -11.33 -15.16
N GLU A 66 -2.35 -11.04 -15.29
CA GLU A 66 -1.39 -11.95 -15.91
C GLU A 66 -0.86 -12.92 -14.85
N SER A 67 -1.14 -14.21 -15.02
CA SER A 67 -0.76 -15.24 -14.04
C SER A 67 0.65 -15.80 -14.23
N GLU A 68 1.33 -15.49 -15.34
CA GLU A 68 2.64 -16.06 -15.65
C GLU A 68 3.73 -15.57 -14.69
N CYS A 69 3.71 -14.28 -14.33
CA CYS A 69 4.65 -13.72 -13.35
C CYS A 69 4.46 -14.33 -11.96
N LEU A 70 3.23 -14.69 -11.58
CA LEU A 70 2.92 -15.38 -10.33
C LEU A 70 3.46 -16.81 -10.34
N LYS A 71 3.27 -17.56 -11.44
CA LYS A 71 3.86 -18.90 -11.59
C LYS A 71 5.39 -18.87 -11.51
N TRP A 72 6.02 -17.84 -12.08
CA TRP A 72 7.47 -17.65 -11.93
C TRP A 72 7.84 -17.35 -10.49
N LEU A 73 7.09 -16.50 -9.79
CA LEU A 73 7.34 -16.16 -8.39
C LEU A 73 7.19 -17.37 -7.46
N ASP A 74 6.17 -18.20 -7.68
CA ASP A 74 5.91 -19.45 -6.93
C ASP A 74 7.04 -20.48 -7.09
N SER A 75 7.85 -20.37 -8.14
CA SER A 75 9.02 -21.23 -8.37
C SER A 75 10.26 -20.83 -7.56
N LYS A 76 10.21 -19.71 -6.83
CA LYS A 76 11.35 -19.16 -6.08
C LYS A 76 11.24 -19.45 -4.59
N GLU A 77 12.38 -19.48 -3.92
CA GLU A 77 12.42 -19.63 -2.47
C GLU A 77 11.69 -18.47 -1.78
N PRO A 78 11.02 -18.71 -0.64
CA PRO A 78 10.39 -17.64 0.12
C PRO A 78 11.39 -16.51 0.41
N GLU A 79 10.91 -15.27 0.31
CA GLU A 79 11.69 -14.07 0.70
C GLU A 79 12.95 -13.82 -0.12
N SER A 80 13.07 -14.46 -1.31
CA SER A 80 14.25 -14.39 -2.17
C SER A 80 14.14 -13.43 -3.36
N VAL A 81 12.94 -12.86 -3.58
CA VAL A 81 12.63 -12.03 -4.75
C VAL A 81 12.35 -10.59 -4.34
N ILE A 82 12.97 -9.64 -5.05
CA ILE A 82 12.72 -8.20 -4.89
C ILE A 82 11.57 -7.79 -5.80
N TYR A 83 10.57 -7.11 -5.24
CA TYR A 83 9.52 -6.47 -6.04
C TYR A 83 9.87 -5.01 -6.30
N VAL A 84 9.85 -4.60 -7.57
CA VAL A 84 10.16 -3.22 -7.98
C VAL A 84 8.99 -2.65 -8.77
N ASN A 85 8.45 -1.53 -8.30
CA ASN A 85 7.33 -0.82 -8.94
C ASN A 85 7.36 0.67 -8.55
N PHE A 86 7.14 1.56 -9.52
CA PHE A 86 7.08 3.01 -9.34
C PHE A 86 5.64 3.56 -9.23
N GLY A 87 4.65 2.68 -9.11
CA GLY A 87 3.23 3.06 -9.12
C GLY A 87 2.80 3.57 -10.50
N SER A 88 1.64 4.22 -10.56
CA SER A 88 1.01 4.67 -11.82
C SER A 88 1.33 6.12 -12.22
N ILE A 89 1.96 6.90 -11.34
CA ILE A 89 2.16 8.35 -11.54
C ILE A 89 3.62 8.70 -11.77
N ALA A 90 4.56 8.06 -11.07
CA ALA A 90 5.96 8.43 -11.17
C ALA A 90 6.57 8.02 -12.52
N SER A 91 7.40 8.90 -13.07
CA SER A 91 8.21 8.68 -14.27
C SER A 91 9.69 8.91 -13.93
N VAL A 92 10.58 8.16 -14.56
CA VAL A 92 12.04 8.27 -14.43
C VAL A 92 12.68 8.56 -15.79
N THR A 93 13.91 9.06 -15.80
CA THR A 93 14.69 9.19 -17.04
C THR A 93 15.20 7.82 -17.54
N SER A 94 15.54 7.72 -18.83
CA SER A 94 16.16 6.52 -19.40
C SER A 94 17.45 6.13 -18.66
N LYS A 95 18.26 7.12 -18.29
CA LYS A 95 19.51 6.90 -17.56
C LYS A 95 19.25 6.31 -16.18
N GLN A 96 18.31 6.84 -15.41
CA GLN A 96 17.98 6.28 -14.10
C GLN A 96 17.44 4.84 -14.22
N LEU A 97 16.62 4.56 -15.24
CA LEU A 97 16.12 3.21 -15.50
C LEU A 97 17.27 2.24 -15.76
N GLU A 98 18.26 2.64 -16.57
CA GLU A 98 19.46 1.84 -16.83
C GLU A 98 20.28 1.60 -15.56
N GLU A 99 20.53 2.63 -14.76
CA GLU A 99 21.30 2.52 -13.51
C GLU A 99 20.61 1.62 -12.48
N LEU A 100 19.27 1.74 -12.36
CA LEU A 100 18.46 0.84 -11.53
C LEU A 100 18.54 -0.60 -12.03
N GLY A 101 18.41 -0.83 -13.34
CA GLY A 101 18.50 -2.15 -13.95
C GLY A 101 19.86 -2.80 -13.72
N TRP A 102 20.95 -2.07 -13.97
CA TRP A 102 22.30 -2.57 -13.72
C TRP A 102 22.55 -2.85 -12.24
N GLY A 103 22.10 -2.00 -11.33
CA GLY A 103 22.23 -2.23 -9.90
C GLY A 103 21.48 -3.48 -9.42
N LEU A 104 20.28 -3.72 -9.95
CA LEU A 104 19.51 -4.94 -9.69
C LEU A 104 20.24 -6.19 -10.20
N VAL A 105 20.72 -6.18 -11.44
CA VAL A 105 21.47 -7.31 -12.04
C VAL A 105 22.73 -7.61 -11.23
N ASN A 106 23.50 -6.59 -10.86
CA ASN A 106 24.74 -6.74 -10.12
C ASN A 106 24.52 -7.27 -8.70
N SER A 107 23.33 -7.06 -8.11
CA SER A 107 23.00 -7.60 -6.79
C SER A 107 22.92 -9.13 -6.74
N HIS A 108 22.77 -9.79 -7.89
CA HIS A 108 22.57 -11.24 -8.02
C HIS A 108 21.34 -11.81 -7.28
N HIS A 109 20.34 -10.97 -6.99
CA HIS A 109 19.06 -11.42 -6.46
C HIS A 109 18.03 -11.51 -7.59
N HIS A 110 17.06 -12.41 -7.43
CA HIS A 110 15.90 -12.42 -8.31
C HIS A 110 15.06 -11.16 -8.05
N PHE A 111 14.50 -10.58 -9.12
CA PHE A 111 13.60 -9.45 -9.00
C PHE A 111 12.44 -9.56 -9.98
N LEU A 112 11.29 -9.05 -9.58
CA LEU A 112 10.10 -8.83 -10.40
C LEU A 112 9.89 -7.33 -10.54
N TRP A 113 10.11 -6.80 -11.74
CA TRP A 113 10.01 -5.37 -12.01
C TRP A 113 8.84 -5.08 -12.94
N ILE A 114 7.89 -4.27 -12.47
CA ILE A 114 6.80 -3.74 -13.28
C ILE A 114 7.30 -2.52 -14.06
N ILE A 115 7.48 -2.69 -15.37
CA ILE A 115 7.81 -1.62 -16.31
C ILE A 115 6.55 -1.19 -17.04
N ARG A 116 6.23 0.11 -16.99
CA ARG A 116 5.10 0.70 -17.70
C ARG A 116 5.58 1.39 -18.97
N PRO A 117 4.79 1.43 -20.06
CA PRO A 117 5.16 2.15 -21.28
C PRO A 117 5.45 3.64 -21.05
N ASP A 118 4.79 4.26 -20.07
CA ASP A 118 4.92 5.66 -19.69
C ASP A 118 5.92 5.90 -18.55
N LEU A 119 6.66 4.88 -18.11
CA LEU A 119 7.61 5.00 -17.01
C LEU A 119 8.79 5.91 -17.36
N VAL A 120 9.18 5.98 -18.63
CA VAL A 120 10.29 6.82 -19.07
C VAL A 120 9.77 8.19 -19.50
N GLY A 121 10.17 9.24 -18.78
CA GLY A 121 9.76 10.61 -19.02
C GLY A 121 10.89 11.62 -18.81
N LEU A 122 10.59 12.89 -19.04
CA LEU A 122 11.46 14.01 -18.68
C LEU A 122 11.35 14.25 -17.16
N GLU A 123 12.04 13.46 -16.36
CA GLU A 123 12.20 13.76 -14.94
C GLU A 123 13.33 14.79 -14.74
N ILE A 124 13.09 15.78 -13.88
CA ILE A 124 14.08 16.76 -13.42
C ILE A 124 14.43 16.37 -11.96
N GLY A 125 15.07 15.22 -11.78
CA GLY A 125 15.37 14.63 -10.47
C GLY A 125 16.71 13.88 -10.51
N GLY A 126 17.38 13.76 -9.35
CA GLY A 126 18.80 13.37 -9.22
C GLY A 126 19.26 12.10 -9.95
N ASP A 127 20.57 12.00 -10.15
CA ASP A 127 21.20 10.84 -10.79
C ASP A 127 21.07 9.58 -9.91
N ALA A 128 20.62 8.47 -10.50
CA ALA A 128 20.76 7.15 -9.89
C ALA A 128 22.17 6.59 -10.14
N ASN A 129 22.68 5.80 -9.21
CA ASN A 129 23.98 5.14 -9.32
C ASN A 129 23.82 3.64 -9.10
N ARG A 130 24.19 2.83 -10.10
CA ARG A 130 24.07 1.36 -10.04
C ARG A 130 24.78 0.71 -8.86
N ASP A 131 25.94 1.22 -8.44
CA ASP A 131 26.72 0.65 -7.33
C ASP A 131 26.02 0.93 -6.00
N GLU A 132 25.38 2.08 -5.87
CA GLU A 132 24.54 2.40 -4.72
C GLU A 132 23.28 1.53 -4.69
N VAL A 133 22.63 1.35 -5.83
CA VAL A 133 21.45 0.47 -5.97
C VAL A 133 21.82 -0.96 -5.57
N GLU A 134 22.91 -1.51 -6.12
CA GLU A 134 23.40 -2.84 -5.76
C GLU A 134 23.60 -2.97 -4.25
N LYS A 135 24.31 -2.02 -3.64
CA LYS A 135 24.61 -2.03 -2.21
C LYS A 135 23.35 -1.99 -1.36
N VAL A 136 22.38 -1.14 -1.72
CA VAL A 136 21.09 -1.04 -1.03
C VAL A 136 20.32 -2.35 -1.15
N VAL A 137 20.29 -2.95 -2.34
CA VAL A 137 19.59 -4.22 -2.58
C VAL A 137 20.21 -5.35 -1.76
N ARG A 138 21.55 -5.48 -1.75
CA ARG A 138 22.23 -6.52 -0.95
C ARG A 138 21.99 -6.33 0.55
N GLU A 139 22.01 -5.10 1.05
CA GLU A 139 21.71 -4.81 2.46
C GLU A 139 20.24 -5.07 2.80
N LEU A 140 19.31 -4.80 1.88
CA LEU A 140 17.89 -5.08 2.06
C LEU A 140 17.62 -6.59 2.13
N MET A 141 18.28 -7.39 1.28
CA MET A 141 18.00 -8.82 1.15
C MET A 141 18.75 -9.67 2.17
N GLY A 142 20.03 -9.39 2.42
CA GLY A 142 20.88 -10.19 3.31
C GLY A 142 21.35 -9.48 4.58
N GLY A 143 21.26 -8.15 4.60
CA GLY A 143 21.83 -7.30 5.65
C GLY A 143 20.99 -7.21 6.91
N GLU A 144 21.61 -6.68 7.96
CA GLU A 144 20.98 -6.53 9.27
C GLU A 144 19.88 -5.46 9.24
N LYS A 145 20.05 -4.40 8.43
CA LYS A 145 18.99 -3.39 8.27
C LYS A 145 17.77 -3.98 7.60
N GLY A 146 17.95 -4.78 6.55
CA GLY A 146 16.87 -5.49 5.86
C GLY A 146 16.06 -6.38 6.80
N LYS A 147 16.74 -7.19 7.62
CA LYS A 147 16.10 -8.04 8.64
C LYS A 147 15.29 -7.22 9.65
N LYS A 148 15.87 -6.12 10.16
CA LYS A 148 15.17 -5.22 11.10
C LYS A 148 13.95 -4.56 10.47
N MET A 149 14.07 -4.06 9.24
CA MET A 149 12.95 -3.47 8.50
C MET A 149 11.81 -4.48 8.31
N LYS A 150 12.16 -5.72 7.95
CA LYS A 150 11.20 -6.80 7.77
C LYS A 150 10.49 -7.18 9.07
N SER A 151 11.21 -7.28 10.20
CA SER A 151 10.59 -7.53 11.51
C SER A 151 9.55 -6.47 11.85
N LYS A 152 9.89 -5.19 11.70
CA LYS A 152 8.96 -4.08 11.92
C LYS A 152 7.75 -4.13 10.98
N ALA A 153 7.97 -4.45 9.70
CA ALA A 153 6.87 -4.59 8.75
C ALA A 153 5.90 -5.72 9.16
N MET A 154 6.42 -6.84 9.68
CA MET A 154 5.59 -7.93 10.20
C MET A 154 4.81 -7.53 11.46
N GLU A 155 5.42 -6.74 12.35
CA GLU A 155 4.72 -6.17 13.51
C GLU A 155 3.56 -5.26 13.07
N TRP A 156 3.81 -4.33 12.14
CA TRP A 156 2.78 -3.45 11.58
C TRP A 156 1.68 -4.23 10.85
N ARG A 157 2.04 -5.28 10.13
CA ARG A 157 1.07 -6.20 9.53
C ARG A 157 0.16 -6.82 10.60
N GLY A 158 0.73 -7.29 11.71
CA GLY A 158 -0.06 -7.82 12.83
C GLY A 158 -1.00 -6.79 13.46
N LEU A 159 -0.58 -5.53 13.55
CA LEU A 159 -1.45 -4.43 14.00
C LEU A 159 -2.60 -4.17 13.01
N ALA A 160 -2.30 -4.17 11.71
CA ALA A 160 -3.30 -4.01 10.67
C ALA A 160 -4.33 -5.16 10.68
N GLU A 161 -3.89 -6.42 10.79
CA GLU A 161 -4.77 -7.59 10.89
C GLU A 161 -5.67 -7.52 12.15
N LYS A 162 -5.14 -7.04 13.28
CA LYS A 162 -5.94 -6.80 14.50
C LYS A 162 -6.96 -5.68 14.31
N ALA A 163 -6.61 -4.61 13.61
CA ALA A 163 -7.52 -3.50 13.35
C ALA A 163 -8.68 -3.88 12.43
N THR A 164 -8.49 -4.87 11.54
CA THR A 164 -9.49 -5.31 10.57
C THR A 164 -10.21 -6.61 10.92
N CYS A 165 -9.91 -7.23 12.06
CA CYS A 165 -10.66 -8.40 12.53
C CYS A 165 -12.11 -8.02 12.88
N SER A 166 -12.99 -8.99 13.15
CA SER A 166 -14.43 -8.77 13.35
C SER A 166 -14.78 -7.73 14.44
N TYR A 167 -13.89 -7.51 15.41
CA TYR A 167 -14.05 -6.54 16.50
C TYR A 167 -12.95 -5.47 16.50
N GLY A 168 -12.14 -5.40 15.43
CA GLY A 168 -11.07 -4.43 15.28
C GLY A 168 -11.60 -3.02 15.02
N SER A 169 -10.79 -2.01 15.36
CA SER A 169 -11.19 -0.61 15.27
C SER A 169 -11.64 -0.18 13.88
N SER A 170 -10.97 -0.65 12.81
CA SER A 170 -11.35 -0.33 11.44
C SER A 170 -12.68 -0.99 11.03
N THR A 171 -12.93 -2.22 11.46
CA THR A 171 -14.21 -2.91 11.22
C THR A 171 -15.36 -2.21 11.93
N LEU A 172 -15.14 -1.81 13.20
CA LEU A 172 -16.12 -1.05 13.97
C LEU A 172 -16.41 0.31 13.32
N ASN A 173 -15.39 1.03 12.87
CA ASN A 173 -15.54 2.31 12.17
C ASN A 173 -16.28 2.15 10.84
N LEU A 174 -16.02 1.09 10.07
CA LEU A 174 -16.75 0.80 8.85
C LEU A 174 -18.23 0.55 9.14
N ASN A 175 -18.54 -0.25 10.17
CA ASN A 175 -19.91 -0.52 10.59
C ASN A 175 -20.65 0.76 11.06
N LEU A 176 -19.97 1.63 11.81
CA LEU A 176 -20.52 2.92 12.22
C LEU A 176 -20.79 3.84 11.03
N LEU A 177 -19.87 3.88 10.06
CA LEU A 177 -20.05 4.61 8.81
C LEU A 177 -21.26 4.09 8.03
N VAL A 178 -21.37 2.77 7.82
CA VAL A 178 -22.50 2.16 7.12
C VAL A 178 -23.82 2.47 7.82
N LYS A 179 -23.89 2.33 9.15
CA LYS A 179 -25.08 2.69 9.93
C LYS A 179 -25.47 4.15 9.71
N LYS A 180 -24.51 5.07 9.75
CA LYS A 180 -24.76 6.50 9.52
C LYS A 180 -25.24 6.81 8.10
N LEU A 181 -24.76 6.07 7.10
CA LEU A 181 -25.18 6.23 5.71
C LEU A 181 -26.57 5.64 5.44
N LEU A 182 -26.91 4.53 6.11
CA LEU A 182 -28.21 3.86 5.96
C LEU A 182 -29.32 4.49 6.82
N ASP A 183 -28.95 5.21 7.88
CA ASP A 183 -29.87 5.98 8.72
C ASP A 183 -29.46 7.47 8.73
N PRO A 184 -29.62 8.20 7.62
CA PRO A 184 -29.19 9.60 7.51
C PRO A 184 -30.05 10.57 8.33
N MET A 185 -31.15 10.09 8.93
CA MET A 185 -32.07 10.88 9.75
C MET A 185 -32.30 10.18 11.08
N GLY A 186 -31.38 10.39 12.03
CA GLY A 186 -31.76 10.24 13.43
C GLY A 186 -32.96 11.15 13.70
N GLY A 187 -34.05 10.58 14.22
CA GLY A 187 -35.24 11.31 14.66
C GLY A 187 -34.96 12.31 15.78
#